data_AF-A0A836KEP5-F1
#
_entry.id   AF-A0A836KEP5-F1
#
_cell.length_a   1.000
_cell.length_b   1.000
_cell.length_c   1.000
_cell.angle_alpha   90.00
_cell.angle_beta   90.00
_cell.angle_gamma   90.00
#
_symmetry.space_group_name_H-M   'P 1'
#
loop_
_entity.id
_entity.type
_entity.pdbx_description
1 polymer ?
#
loop_
_entity_poly.entity_id
_entity_poly.type
_entity_poly.pdbx_seq_one_letter_code
_entity_poly.pdbx_strand_id
1 'polypeptide(L)'
;MHTISRVFLSATMPPPRSYALDLEYLKFNGKTYVRSLALVPFARAGLPSLRQCRVNEVAAGESSPDGSRVQLAPSALTDLGSAPTVLELNPSEVMRVSEPLPCGHLLLPKIQQAFVQGAALEELRAPLETEARGAMEAFSSLRQALRDERRKAAQELKGSPVLSALHCNELASPTGNTAVGGVDETSDFLERGSQKRPTVSSVSPTADADRIVMSELQIRLSTVRHFKGLDPFGIPNIYRFSREALELLYAAPVESRDFIEASTHISGLRAYSKGRQGYKPLAYLSRHHPRLLQAILRRSFESPAAWYKWLEDCAACVEANLLEVRNAHRDGTYVSAWRGAGVSTCGAAADIDCIPAASAPKLMPLPLDFKESLTVEDLVKQMHLIWRSLELSQESHSSRNDETARCSRTKVYVYGSSDAAVLHRTLRLAFPAASLDTHLLQRAPQSDSRFPKPKRLPHEAAGAHISASTPVHAAPPPMGLLQSPLEAVVVDATRHPLFTAAGFASSSKKPPSLLAALEKAATTDATAAALLSAPQWHDPLWDAQALACVCACAGISRAPDERGKGESMRT
;
A
#
# COMPACT_ATOMS: atom_id res chain seq x y z
N MET A 1 50.02 25.72 45.40
CA MET A 1 48.91 26.24 44.57
C MET A 1 49.02 25.61 43.19
N HIS A 2 48.17 24.63 42.88
CA HIS A 2 48.14 23.96 41.57
C HIS A 2 46.79 24.24 40.91
N THR A 3 46.83 24.99 39.82
CA THR A 3 45.67 25.34 38.99
C THR A 3 45.35 24.15 38.11
N ILE A 4 44.27 23.43 38.44
CA ILE A 4 43.73 22.36 37.61
C ILE A 4 42.90 23.01 36.51
N SER A 5 43.44 23.09 35.29
CA SER A 5 42.67 23.39 34.08
C SER A 5 41.65 22.29 33.84
N ARG A 6 40.38 22.57 34.18
CA ARG A 6 39.25 21.77 33.71
C ARG A 6 39.03 22.09 32.23
N VAL A 7 39.52 21.21 31.36
CA VAL A 7 39.08 21.14 29.97
C VAL A 7 37.64 20.63 30.00
N PHE A 8 36.68 21.53 29.83
CA PHE A 8 35.32 21.14 29.45
C PHE A 8 35.37 20.65 28.00
N LEU A 9 35.54 19.33 27.83
CA LEU A 9 35.14 18.65 26.61
C LEU A 9 33.63 18.83 26.50
N SER A 10 33.20 19.74 25.63
CA SER A 10 31.81 19.84 25.20
C SER A 10 31.39 18.49 24.64
N ALA A 11 30.67 17.71 25.43
CA ALA A 11 30.11 16.43 25.03
C ALA A 11 29.05 16.68 23.96
N THR A 12 29.43 16.55 22.68
CA THR A 12 28.49 16.43 21.57
C THR A 12 27.74 15.12 21.75
N MET A 13 26.55 15.15 22.36
CA MET A 13 25.64 14.02 22.32
C MET A 13 25.05 13.92 20.91
N PRO A 14 25.26 12.83 20.15
CA PRO A 14 24.57 12.64 18.89
C PRO A 14 23.07 12.44 19.15
N PRO A 15 22.17 13.30 18.64
CA PRO A 15 20.73 13.12 18.75
C PRO A 15 20.25 11.89 17.92
N PRO A 16 19.07 11.32 18.24
CA PRO A 16 18.57 10.10 17.63
C PRO A 16 18.45 10.27 16.12
N ARG A 17 19.12 9.39 15.38
CA ARG A 17 19.14 9.40 13.92
C ARG A 17 17.73 9.17 13.42
N SER A 18 17.14 10.20 12.80
CA SER A 18 15.87 10.06 12.10
C SER A 18 16.18 9.42 10.76
N TYR A 19 15.41 8.41 10.38
CA TYR A 19 15.56 7.75 9.09
C TYR A 19 14.28 7.91 8.29
N ALA A 20 14.40 8.23 7.01
CA ALA A 20 13.31 8.08 6.07
C ALA A 20 13.44 6.72 5.41
N LEU A 21 12.33 6.01 5.30
CA LEU A 21 12.24 4.66 4.76
C LEU A 21 11.25 4.66 3.61
N ASP A 22 11.67 4.11 2.48
CA ASP A 22 10.78 3.71 1.39
C ASP A 22 11.00 2.23 1.04
N LEU A 23 9.90 1.58 0.62
CA LEU A 23 9.85 0.16 0.33
C LEU A 23 9.25 -0.07 -1.06
N GLU A 24 9.97 -0.89 -1.81
CA GLU A 24 9.50 -1.43 -3.07
C GLU A 24 9.04 -2.87 -2.88
N TYR A 25 8.03 -3.29 -3.66
CA TYR A 25 7.24 -4.48 -3.32
C TYR A 25 7.37 -5.64 -4.29
N LEU A 26 7.38 -6.83 -3.72
CA LEU A 26 7.29 -8.13 -4.40
C LEU A 26 6.02 -8.86 -3.94
N LYS A 27 5.35 -9.57 -4.85
CA LYS A 27 4.09 -10.26 -4.57
C LYS A 27 4.17 -11.74 -4.93
N PHE A 28 3.99 -12.63 -3.95
CA PHE A 28 3.95 -14.09 -4.13
C PHE A 28 3.19 -14.77 -2.99
N ASN A 29 2.65 -15.98 -3.20
CA ASN A 29 1.89 -16.75 -2.22
C ASN A 29 0.71 -15.97 -1.59
N GLY A 30 -0.04 -15.21 -2.40
CA GLY A 30 -1.14 -14.35 -1.98
C GLY A 30 -0.76 -13.19 -1.05
N LYS A 31 0.53 -12.90 -0.86
CA LYS A 31 1.04 -11.87 0.06
C LYS A 31 1.97 -10.89 -0.64
N THR A 32 2.17 -9.74 -0.01
CA THR A 32 3.12 -8.69 -0.42
C THR A 32 4.28 -8.65 0.55
N TYR A 33 5.49 -8.59 0.03
CA TYR A 33 6.77 -8.57 0.75
C TYR A 33 7.65 -7.45 0.20
N VAL A 34 8.72 -7.12 0.90
CA VAL A 34 9.73 -6.15 0.45
C VAL A 34 10.60 -6.79 -0.64
N ARG A 35 10.81 -6.08 -1.75
CA ARG A 35 11.80 -6.40 -2.80
C ARG A 35 13.05 -5.54 -2.66
N SER A 36 12.87 -4.28 -2.29
CA SER A 36 13.95 -3.32 -2.07
C SER A 36 13.55 -2.37 -0.95
N LEU A 37 14.54 -1.96 -0.18
CA LEU A 37 14.41 -1.09 0.97
C LEU A 37 15.47 0.00 0.85
N ALA A 38 15.05 1.25 0.93
CA ALA A 38 15.96 2.38 1.04
C ALA A 38 15.78 3.06 2.40
N LEU A 39 16.89 3.24 3.11
CA LEU A 39 16.92 3.84 4.43
C LEU A 39 17.88 5.03 4.41
N VAL A 40 17.33 6.23 4.53
CA VAL A 40 18.06 7.50 4.41
C VAL A 40 18.14 8.18 5.76
N PRO A 41 19.33 8.27 6.40
CA PRO A 41 19.49 9.07 7.60
C PRO A 41 19.31 10.54 7.26
N PHE A 42 18.59 11.29 8.09
CA PHE A 42 18.41 12.71 7.90
C PHE A 42 18.33 13.49 9.21
N ALA A 43 18.68 14.77 9.12
CA ALA A 43 18.52 15.75 10.19
C ALA A 43 17.98 17.05 9.60
N ARG A 44 17.37 17.87 10.47
CA ARG A 44 17.04 19.24 10.14
C ARG A 44 18.27 20.10 10.41
N ALA A 45 18.79 20.75 9.37
CA ALA A 45 19.86 21.71 9.51
C ALA A 45 19.41 22.86 10.41
N GLY A 46 20.27 23.28 11.34
CA GLY A 46 20.01 24.49 12.12
C GLY A 46 19.94 25.67 11.16
N LEU A 47 18.84 26.43 11.22
CA LEU A 47 18.82 27.74 10.56
C LEU A 47 20.01 28.52 11.11
N PRO A 48 20.89 29.09 10.25
CA PRO A 48 21.95 29.94 10.72
C PRO A 48 21.29 31.00 11.59
N SER A 49 21.66 31.04 12.88
CA SER A 49 21.08 32.01 13.78
C SER A 49 21.25 33.36 13.13
N LEU A 50 20.16 34.11 12.94
CA LEU A 50 20.19 35.55 12.68
C LEU A 50 20.84 36.21 13.91
N ARG A 51 22.15 36.02 14.10
CA ARG A 51 22.95 36.97 14.83
C ARG A 51 22.86 38.20 13.97
N GLN A 52 22.02 39.12 14.42
CA GLN A 52 21.90 40.48 13.93
C GLN A 52 23.31 40.96 13.51
N CYS A 53 23.58 40.95 12.20
CA CYS A 53 24.45 41.97 11.67
C CYS A 53 23.68 43.26 11.88
N ARG A 54 23.81 43.84 13.08
CA ARG A 54 23.69 45.27 13.28
C ARG A 54 24.83 45.89 12.47
N VAL A 55 24.65 45.95 11.15
CA VAL A 55 25.28 47.00 10.38
C VAL A 55 24.64 48.27 10.93
N ASN A 56 25.46 49.13 11.50
CA ASN A 56 25.04 50.44 11.96
C ASN A 56 24.34 51.15 10.79
N GLU A 57 23.01 51.21 10.82
CA GLU A 57 22.22 52.14 10.02
C GLU A 57 22.54 53.54 10.54
N VAL A 58 23.52 54.18 9.91
CA VAL A 58 23.59 55.63 9.88
C VAL A 58 22.50 56.06 8.91
N ALA A 59 21.54 56.79 9.44
CA ALA A 59 20.41 57.37 8.74
C ALA A 59 20.81 58.15 7.48
N ALA A 60 20.09 57.92 6.38
CA ALA A 60 19.61 58.97 5.46
C ALA A 60 18.76 58.36 4.32
N GLY A 61 17.61 58.96 4.05
CA GLY A 61 17.08 59.03 2.69
C GLY A 61 15.78 58.28 2.42
N GLU A 62 14.72 59.06 2.24
CA GLU A 62 13.34 58.65 1.97
C GLU A 62 13.11 57.93 0.63
N SER A 63 12.02 57.15 0.63
CA SER A 63 11.07 56.92 -0.48
C SER A 63 11.47 56.05 -1.68
N SER A 64 10.98 54.80 -1.69
CA SER A 64 10.36 54.18 -2.88
C SER A 64 9.59 52.90 -2.49
N PRO A 65 8.28 52.78 -2.78
CA PRO A 65 7.53 51.56 -2.59
C PRO A 65 7.45 50.82 -3.93
N ASP A 66 8.52 50.12 -4.32
CA ASP A 66 8.45 49.16 -5.41
C ASP A 66 8.77 47.77 -4.85
N GLY A 67 7.69 47.01 -4.63
CA GLY A 67 7.66 45.73 -3.95
C GLY A 67 8.25 44.60 -4.78
N SER A 68 9.52 44.71 -5.16
CA SER A 68 10.30 43.58 -5.64
C SER A 68 10.68 42.76 -4.42
N ARG A 69 9.81 41.80 -4.06
CA ARG A 69 10.02 40.85 -2.97
C ARG A 69 11.23 40.00 -3.35
N VAL A 70 12.42 40.44 -2.96
CA VAL A 70 13.68 39.71 -3.16
C VAL A 70 13.50 38.33 -2.57
N GLN A 71 13.25 37.35 -3.43
CA GLN A 71 13.03 35.97 -3.06
C GLN A 71 14.40 35.42 -2.67
N LEU A 72 14.73 35.49 -1.38
CA LEU A 72 15.95 34.88 -0.85
C LEU A 72 15.99 33.42 -1.28
N ALA A 73 17.15 32.98 -1.76
CA ALA A 73 17.36 31.60 -2.16
C ALA A 73 16.97 30.66 -1.01
N PRO A 74 16.27 29.55 -1.28
CA PRO A 74 15.87 28.60 -0.24
C PRO A 74 17.08 28.18 0.58
N SER A 75 16.98 28.23 1.91
CA SER A 75 18.01 27.67 2.79
C SER A 75 18.01 26.15 2.67
N ALA A 76 19.17 25.49 2.72
CA ALA A 76 19.23 24.03 2.87
C ALA A 76 18.79 23.64 4.29
N LEU A 77 17.52 23.25 4.44
CA LEU A 77 16.90 22.84 5.71
C LEU A 77 17.12 21.36 6.00
N THR A 78 17.36 20.56 4.97
CA THR A 78 17.53 19.10 5.10
C THR A 78 18.99 18.72 4.94
N ASP A 79 19.54 18.06 5.97
CA ASP A 79 20.83 17.39 5.92
C ASP A 79 20.60 15.87 5.74
N LEU A 80 20.96 15.35 4.57
CA LEU A 80 20.91 13.93 4.25
C LEU A 80 22.23 13.32 4.73
N GLY A 81 22.19 12.64 5.88
CA GLY A 81 23.37 12.17 6.60
C GLY A 81 24.28 11.21 5.83
N SER A 82 25.38 10.81 6.46
CA SER A 82 26.61 10.39 5.77
C SER A 82 26.61 9.07 4.97
N ALA A 83 25.54 8.28 4.96
CA ALA A 83 25.38 7.16 4.01
C ALA A 83 23.94 6.63 4.00
N PRO A 84 23.18 6.78 2.90
CA PRO A 84 21.96 6.00 2.72
C PRO A 84 22.29 4.51 2.57
N THR A 85 21.38 3.65 3.03
CA THR A 85 21.47 2.19 2.86
C THR A 85 20.39 1.74 1.89
N VAL A 86 20.76 0.97 0.88
CA VAL A 86 19.82 0.35 -0.05
C VAL A 86 20.04 -1.16 -0.04
N LEU A 87 18.98 -1.90 0.31
CA LEU A 87 18.91 -3.34 0.14
C LEU A 87 18.06 -3.65 -1.08
N GLU A 88 18.51 -4.56 -1.93
CA GLU A 88 17.77 -4.94 -3.13
C GLU A 88 17.86 -6.44 -3.39
N LEU A 89 16.71 -7.05 -3.67
CA LEU A 89 16.66 -8.42 -4.16
C LEU A 89 17.14 -8.46 -5.61
N ASN A 90 18.01 -9.41 -5.93
CA ASN A 90 18.51 -9.62 -7.27
C ASN A 90 17.35 -9.69 -8.29
N PRO A 91 17.42 -8.99 -9.44
CA PRO A 91 16.36 -8.97 -10.43
C PRO A 91 15.92 -10.36 -10.92
N SER A 92 16.85 -11.28 -11.12
CA SER A 92 16.53 -12.65 -11.54
C SER A 92 15.74 -13.39 -10.46
N GLU A 93 16.05 -13.17 -9.19
CA GLU A 93 15.28 -13.72 -8.08
C GLU A 93 13.88 -13.09 -7.99
N VAL A 94 13.76 -11.77 -8.16
CA VAL A 94 12.47 -11.06 -8.26
C VAL A 94 11.60 -11.67 -9.36
N MET A 95 12.17 -11.86 -10.55
CA MET A 95 11.48 -12.47 -11.69
C MET A 95 11.18 -13.95 -11.45
N ARG A 96 11.99 -14.68 -10.69
CA ARG A 96 11.74 -16.10 -10.38
C ARG A 96 10.58 -16.30 -9.41
N VAL A 97 10.39 -15.40 -8.44
CA VAL A 97 9.42 -15.61 -7.34
C VAL A 97 8.11 -14.82 -7.49
N SER A 98 8.13 -13.68 -8.19
CA SER A 98 6.96 -12.80 -8.34
C SER A 98 5.84 -13.46 -9.14
N GLU A 99 4.62 -13.51 -8.60
CA GLU A 99 3.45 -14.01 -9.33
C GLU A 99 2.99 -13.02 -10.41
N PRO A 100 2.57 -11.79 -10.10
CA PRO A 100 2.43 -10.75 -11.12
C PRO A 100 3.79 -10.17 -11.48
N LEU A 101 3.95 -9.69 -12.71
CA LEU A 101 5.11 -8.89 -13.07
C LEU A 101 5.20 -7.66 -12.13
N PRO A 102 6.38 -7.38 -11.55
CA PRO A 102 6.58 -6.15 -10.78
C PRO A 102 6.56 -4.93 -11.71
N CYS A 103 6.62 -3.72 -11.12
CA CYS A 103 6.68 -2.47 -11.89
C CYS A 103 5.53 -2.28 -12.88
N GLY A 104 4.28 -2.59 -12.49
CA GLY A 104 3.11 -2.47 -13.36
C GLY A 104 2.94 -1.10 -14.04
N HIS A 105 3.45 -0.02 -13.46
CA HIS A 105 3.46 1.30 -14.09
C HIS A 105 4.14 1.30 -15.48
N LEU A 106 5.20 0.51 -15.68
CA LEU A 106 5.88 0.35 -16.97
C LEU A 106 5.04 -0.40 -18.00
N LEU A 107 4.12 -1.25 -17.51
CA LEU A 107 3.26 -2.07 -18.35
C LEU A 107 2.04 -1.30 -18.84
N LEU A 108 1.66 -0.20 -18.18
CA LEU A 108 0.48 0.57 -18.57
C LEU A 108 0.57 1.09 -20.02
N PRO A 109 1.66 1.74 -20.48
CA PRO A 109 1.81 2.14 -21.88
C PRO A 109 1.76 0.94 -22.85
N LYS A 110 2.39 -0.19 -22.49
CA LYS A 110 2.38 -1.42 -23.31
C LYS A 110 0.98 -2.01 -23.44
N ILE A 111 0.21 -2.02 -22.34
CA ILE A 111 -1.19 -2.43 -22.35
C ILE A 111 -1.99 -1.49 -23.23
N GLN A 112 -1.79 -0.18 -23.08
CA GLN A 112 -2.51 0.81 -23.88
C GLN A 112 -2.23 0.66 -25.38
N GLN A 113 -1.00 0.30 -25.76
CA GLN A 113 -0.61 0.10 -27.15
C GLN A 113 -1.16 -1.21 -27.74
N ALA A 114 -1.12 -2.30 -26.97
CA ALA A 114 -1.44 -3.63 -27.48
C ALA A 114 -2.93 -3.98 -27.38
N PHE A 115 -3.62 -3.50 -26.34
CA PHE A 115 -5.01 -3.86 -26.10
C PHE A 115 -5.98 -2.95 -26.83
N VAL A 116 -7.10 -3.53 -27.23
CA VAL A 116 -8.23 -2.80 -27.83
C VAL A 116 -8.72 -1.68 -26.91
N GLN A 117 -8.94 -0.50 -27.51
CA GLN A 117 -9.41 0.69 -26.82
C GLN A 117 -10.53 1.39 -27.61
N GLY A 118 -11.14 2.40 -26.99
CA GLY A 118 -12.13 3.28 -27.63
C GLY A 118 -13.32 2.52 -28.20
N ALA A 119 -13.68 2.83 -29.45
CA ALA A 119 -14.84 2.25 -30.14
C ALA A 119 -14.78 0.72 -30.23
N ALA A 120 -13.61 0.14 -30.53
CA ALA A 120 -13.45 -1.32 -30.61
C ALA A 120 -13.71 -1.99 -29.25
N LEU A 121 -13.33 -1.35 -28.14
CA LEU A 121 -13.63 -1.86 -26.81
C LEU A 121 -15.11 -1.68 -26.43
N GLU A 122 -15.76 -0.60 -26.88
CA GLU A 122 -17.22 -0.42 -26.72
C GLU A 122 -18.00 -1.49 -27.49
N GLU A 123 -17.61 -1.81 -28.73
CA GLU A 123 -18.21 -2.88 -29.54
C GLU A 123 -18.19 -4.24 -28.83
N LEU A 124 -17.10 -4.56 -28.12
CA LEU A 124 -17.00 -5.79 -27.33
C LEU A 124 -17.84 -5.75 -26.05
N ARG A 125 -18.01 -4.58 -25.45
CA ARG A 125 -18.77 -4.40 -24.19
C ARG A 125 -20.27 -4.37 -24.41
N ALA A 126 -20.76 -3.73 -25.47
CA ALA A 126 -22.18 -3.47 -25.68
C ALA A 126 -23.08 -4.73 -25.64
N PRO A 127 -22.71 -5.87 -26.27
CA PRO A 127 -23.51 -7.09 -26.18
C PRO A 127 -23.58 -7.65 -24.76
N LEU A 128 -22.45 -7.61 -24.04
CA LEU A 128 -22.35 -8.10 -22.66
C LEU A 128 -23.08 -7.19 -21.68
N GLU A 129 -23.09 -5.87 -21.93
CA GLU A 129 -23.86 -4.93 -21.14
C GLU A 129 -25.36 -5.16 -21.33
N THR A 130 -25.79 -5.38 -22.57
CA THR A 130 -27.19 -5.70 -22.89
C THR A 130 -27.62 -7.00 -22.22
N GLU A 131 -26.79 -8.05 -22.28
CA GLU A 131 -27.02 -9.32 -21.59
C GLU A 131 -27.10 -9.12 -20.06
N ALA A 132 -26.15 -8.38 -19.47
CA ALA A 132 -26.12 -8.13 -18.03
C ALA A 132 -27.34 -7.33 -17.55
N ARG A 133 -27.79 -6.35 -18.34
CA ARG A 133 -29.01 -5.57 -18.07
C ARG A 133 -30.26 -6.44 -18.16
N GLY A 134 -30.38 -7.24 -19.22
CA GLY A 134 -31.49 -8.19 -19.37
C GLY A 134 -31.55 -9.22 -18.23
N ALA A 135 -30.40 -9.73 -17.77
CA ALA A 135 -30.34 -10.63 -16.62
C ALA A 135 -30.80 -9.96 -15.31
N MET A 136 -30.44 -8.69 -15.10
CA MET A 136 -30.93 -7.91 -13.95
C MET A 136 -32.44 -7.68 -14.00
N GLU A 137 -32.98 -7.34 -15.16
CA GLU A 137 -34.42 -7.11 -15.37
C GLU A 137 -35.22 -8.41 -15.19
N ALA A 138 -34.73 -9.52 -15.76
CA ALA A 138 -35.33 -10.84 -15.61
C ALA A 138 -35.35 -11.29 -14.14
N PHE A 139 -34.24 -11.10 -13.41
CA PHE A 139 -34.18 -11.43 -11.99
C PHE A 139 -35.14 -10.56 -11.17
N SER A 140 -35.21 -9.26 -11.44
CA SER A 140 -36.14 -8.35 -10.77
C SER A 140 -37.61 -8.73 -11.02
N SER A 141 -37.93 -9.10 -12.26
CA SER A 141 -39.26 -9.56 -12.67
C SER A 141 -39.65 -10.88 -11.99
N LEU A 142 -38.71 -11.84 -11.92
CA LEU A 142 -38.89 -13.10 -11.21
C LEU A 142 -39.18 -12.85 -9.72
N ARG A 143 -38.44 -11.95 -9.07
CA ARG A 143 -38.69 -11.58 -7.66
C ARG A 143 -40.06 -10.96 -7.47
N GLN A 144 -40.50 -10.12 -8.39
CA GLN A 144 -41.82 -9.51 -8.33
C GLN A 144 -42.93 -10.57 -8.46
N ALA A 145 -42.83 -11.46 -9.46
CA ALA A 145 -43.76 -12.57 -9.65
C ALA A 145 -43.83 -13.47 -8.41
N LEU A 146 -42.69 -13.84 -7.82
CA LEU A 146 -42.66 -14.64 -6.58
C LEU A 146 -43.31 -13.93 -5.38
N ARG A 147 -43.19 -12.60 -5.28
CA ARG A 147 -43.88 -11.83 -4.23
C ARG A 147 -45.38 -11.80 -4.45
N ASP A 148 -45.81 -11.66 -5.70
CA ASP A 148 -47.23 -11.61 -6.04
C ASP A 148 -47.89 -12.98 -5.86
N GLU A 149 -47.22 -14.08 -6.22
CA GLU A 149 -47.69 -15.45 -5.90
C GLU A 149 -47.77 -15.70 -4.39
N ARG A 150 -46.79 -15.23 -3.60
CA ARG A 150 -46.88 -15.31 -2.13
C ARG A 150 -48.04 -14.49 -1.57
N ARG A 151 -48.35 -13.33 -2.15
CA ARG A 151 -49.51 -12.51 -1.77
C ARG A 151 -50.81 -13.21 -2.10
N LYS A 152 -50.93 -13.81 -3.29
CA LYS A 152 -52.10 -14.62 -3.71
C LYS A 152 -52.31 -15.81 -2.78
N ALA A 153 -51.27 -16.60 -2.53
CA ALA A 153 -51.36 -17.75 -1.60
C ALA A 153 -51.77 -17.31 -0.18
N ALA A 154 -51.25 -16.18 0.31
CA ALA A 154 -51.65 -15.63 1.61
C ALA A 154 -53.11 -15.12 1.63
N GLN A 155 -53.64 -14.64 0.51
CA GLN A 155 -55.04 -14.24 0.36
C GLN A 155 -55.96 -15.45 0.29
N GLU A 156 -55.59 -16.52 -0.43
CA GLU A 156 -56.34 -17.78 -0.48
C GLU A 156 -56.43 -18.47 0.89
N LEU A 157 -55.34 -18.45 1.66
CA LEU A 157 -55.33 -18.93 3.06
C LEU A 157 -56.26 -18.12 3.97
N LYS A 158 -56.42 -16.81 3.73
CA LYS A 158 -57.36 -15.94 4.46
C LYS A 158 -58.80 -16.07 3.98
N GLY A 159 -59.01 -16.47 2.71
CA GLY A 159 -60.32 -16.65 2.09
C GLY A 159 -60.94 -18.03 2.29
N SER A 160 -60.22 -18.99 2.88
CA SER A 160 -60.76 -20.33 3.19
C SER A 160 -61.64 -20.29 4.45
N PRO A 161 -62.95 -20.60 4.37
CA PRO A 161 -63.88 -20.55 5.51
C PRO A 161 -63.56 -21.58 6.60
N VAL A 162 -62.74 -22.60 6.30
CA VAL A 162 -62.49 -23.74 7.19
C VAL A 162 -61.48 -23.42 8.30
N LEU A 163 -60.59 -22.43 8.10
CA LEU A 163 -59.62 -22.01 9.12
C LEU A 163 -60.08 -20.78 9.92
N SER A 164 -61.06 -20.03 9.42
CA SER A 164 -61.67 -18.93 10.18
C SER A 164 -62.51 -19.44 11.37
N ALA A 165 -62.96 -20.70 11.35
CA ALA A 165 -63.73 -21.30 12.45
C ALA A 165 -62.88 -21.79 13.64
N LEU A 166 -61.56 -21.95 13.47
CA LEU A 166 -60.66 -22.43 14.54
C LEU A 166 -59.97 -21.30 15.32
N HIS A 167 -60.05 -20.06 14.86
CA HIS A 167 -59.35 -18.93 15.48
C HIS A 167 -60.27 -17.95 16.24
N CYS A 168 -61.57 -18.25 16.34
CA CYS A 168 -62.57 -17.42 17.03
C CYS A 168 -62.83 -17.81 18.50
N ASN A 169 -61.99 -18.64 19.12
CA ASN A 169 -62.05 -18.93 20.56
C ASN A 169 -60.71 -18.63 21.25
N GLU A 170 -60.37 -17.34 21.40
CA GLU A 170 -59.67 -16.87 22.61
C GLU A 170 -59.69 -15.33 22.70
N LEU A 171 -60.62 -14.87 23.55
CA LEU A 171 -60.65 -13.66 24.39
C LEU A 171 -60.05 -12.31 23.91
N ALA A 172 -60.98 -11.38 23.66
CA ALA A 172 -61.11 -10.04 24.24
C ALA A 172 -59.90 -9.35 24.93
N SER A 173 -59.39 -8.28 24.28
CA SER A 173 -59.28 -6.86 24.72
C SER A 173 -59.03 -6.48 26.20
N PRO A 174 -58.38 -5.32 26.54
CA PRO A 174 -58.60 -4.04 25.85
C PRO A 174 -57.49 -2.96 25.81
N THR A 175 -57.73 -1.99 24.90
CA THR A 175 -57.51 -0.53 25.01
C THR A 175 -56.10 0.07 25.13
N GLY A 176 -55.83 1.01 24.22
CA GLY A 176 -54.79 2.03 24.36
C GLY A 176 -54.58 2.83 23.08
N ASN A 177 -55.48 3.78 22.79
CA ASN A 177 -55.30 4.79 21.74
C ASN A 177 -54.04 5.65 22.02
N THR A 178 -53.37 6.16 20.99
CA THR A 178 -53.37 7.60 20.61
C THR A 178 -52.46 7.81 19.38
N ALA A 179 -52.92 8.68 18.49
CA ALA A 179 -52.42 8.97 17.16
C ALA A 179 -51.35 10.08 17.11
N VAL A 180 -51.02 10.50 15.86
CA VAL A 180 -50.22 11.65 15.36
C VAL A 180 -48.84 11.18 14.88
N GLY A 181 -48.36 11.43 13.66
CA GLY A 181 -48.75 12.30 12.54
C GLY A 181 -47.48 12.88 11.90
N GLY A 182 -47.44 13.06 10.57
CA GLY A 182 -46.40 13.82 9.82
C GLY A 182 -45.19 12.99 9.37
N VAL A 183 -44.98 12.73 8.06
CA VAL A 183 -44.28 13.60 7.08
C VAL A 183 -42.87 13.97 7.54
N ASP A 184 -41.82 13.40 6.94
CA ASP A 184 -41.06 14.07 5.87
C ASP A 184 -39.86 13.22 5.42
N GLU A 185 -39.57 13.29 4.13
CA GLU A 185 -38.33 12.82 3.52
C GLU A 185 -37.20 13.76 3.91
N THR A 186 -36.05 13.24 4.34
CA THR A 186 -34.73 13.74 3.91
C THR A 186 -33.64 12.78 4.36
N SER A 187 -32.79 12.43 3.39
CA SER A 187 -31.50 11.79 3.59
C SER A 187 -30.64 12.61 4.54
N ASP A 188 -30.03 11.95 5.54
CA ASP A 188 -28.61 12.13 5.78
C ASP A 188 -27.99 10.96 6.53
N PHE A 189 -26.91 10.47 5.95
CA PHE A 189 -26.03 9.43 6.46
C PHE A 189 -25.11 10.07 7.51
N LEU A 190 -25.22 9.70 8.78
CA LEU A 190 -24.06 9.57 9.68
C LEU A 190 -24.40 8.77 10.95
N GLU A 191 -23.40 8.00 11.32
CA GLU A 191 -23.33 7.01 12.40
C GLU A 191 -23.63 7.60 13.80
N ARG A 192 -24.43 6.87 14.59
CA ARG A 192 -24.16 6.76 16.03
C ARG A 192 -24.70 5.45 16.59
N GLY A 193 -23.81 4.73 17.25
CA GLY A 193 -24.06 3.42 17.84
C GLY A 193 -25.19 3.43 18.85
N SER A 194 -26.06 2.43 18.74
CA SER A 194 -26.98 2.03 19.80
C SER A 194 -26.88 0.51 19.91
N GLN A 195 -26.37 0.05 21.05
CA GLN A 195 -26.54 -1.33 21.51
C GLN A 195 -28.02 -1.69 21.44
N LYS A 196 -28.41 -2.48 20.44
CA LYS A 196 -29.70 -3.16 20.39
C LYS A 196 -29.46 -4.64 20.63
N ARG A 197 -30.17 -5.17 21.63
CA ARG A 197 -30.35 -6.60 21.89
C ARG A 197 -30.52 -7.36 20.57
N PRO A 198 -29.94 -8.56 20.41
CA PRO A 198 -30.15 -9.37 19.22
C PRO A 198 -31.60 -9.84 19.24
N THR A 199 -32.48 -9.09 18.58
CA THR A 199 -33.73 -9.64 18.10
C THR A 199 -33.31 -10.58 16.98
N VAL A 200 -33.42 -11.89 17.22
CA VAL A 200 -33.22 -12.93 16.22
C VAL A 200 -34.31 -12.73 15.17
N SER A 201 -34.07 -11.82 14.24
CA SER A 201 -34.84 -11.71 13.02
C SER A 201 -34.55 -12.99 12.25
N SER A 202 -35.55 -13.86 12.14
CA SER A 202 -35.52 -15.02 11.27
C SER A 202 -35.52 -14.54 9.82
N VAL A 203 -34.37 -14.01 9.38
CA VAL A 203 -34.12 -13.73 7.97
C VAL A 203 -34.27 -15.05 7.24
N SER A 204 -35.28 -15.13 6.36
CA SER A 204 -35.53 -16.34 5.61
C SER A 204 -34.30 -16.62 4.73
N PRO A 205 -33.80 -17.86 4.66
CA PRO A 205 -32.60 -18.21 3.87
C PRO A 205 -32.66 -17.77 2.40
N THR A 206 -33.87 -17.59 1.88
CA THR A 206 -34.16 -17.08 0.53
C THR A 206 -33.84 -15.59 0.34
N ALA A 207 -33.92 -14.76 1.37
CA ALA A 207 -33.63 -13.33 1.27
C ALA A 207 -32.13 -13.06 1.11
N ASP A 208 -31.29 -13.89 1.74
CA ASP A 208 -29.84 -13.79 1.62
C ASP A 208 -29.34 -14.29 0.27
N ALA A 209 -29.91 -15.40 -0.24
CA ALA A 209 -29.63 -15.89 -1.59
C ALA A 209 -30.00 -14.83 -2.66
N ASP A 210 -31.17 -14.20 -2.53
CA ASP A 210 -31.60 -13.13 -3.44
C ASP A 210 -30.64 -11.94 -3.45
N ARG A 211 -30.15 -11.55 -2.26
CA ARG A 211 -29.18 -10.44 -2.10
C ARG A 211 -27.86 -10.76 -2.78
N ILE A 212 -27.39 -12.00 -2.64
CA ILE A 212 -26.15 -12.46 -3.28
C ILE A 212 -26.27 -12.41 -4.80
N VAL A 213 -27.36 -12.96 -5.36
CA VAL A 213 -27.59 -12.96 -6.82
C VAL A 213 -27.72 -11.54 -7.35
N MET A 214 -28.48 -10.67 -6.69
CA MET A 214 -28.61 -9.26 -7.08
C MET A 214 -27.26 -8.55 -7.06
N SER A 215 -26.48 -8.74 -6.01
CA SER A 215 -25.14 -8.15 -5.89
C SER A 215 -24.21 -8.62 -7.00
N GLU A 216 -24.23 -9.92 -7.35
CA GLU A 216 -23.38 -10.46 -8.43
C GLU A 216 -23.78 -9.89 -9.79
N LEU A 217 -25.08 -9.79 -10.07
CA LEU A 217 -25.59 -9.18 -11.31
C LEU A 217 -25.22 -7.69 -11.39
N GLN A 218 -25.34 -6.95 -10.28
CA GLN A 218 -24.94 -5.55 -10.21
C GLN A 218 -23.42 -5.37 -10.38
N ILE A 219 -22.61 -6.26 -9.80
CA ILE A 219 -21.15 -6.27 -9.98
C ILE A 219 -20.82 -6.55 -11.45
N ARG A 220 -21.49 -7.52 -12.08
CA ARG A 220 -21.31 -7.85 -13.50
C ARG A 220 -21.63 -6.66 -14.40
N LEU A 221 -22.80 -6.04 -14.22
CA LEU A 221 -23.19 -4.87 -15.00
C LEU A 221 -22.21 -3.69 -14.78
N SER A 222 -21.86 -3.42 -13.52
CA SER A 222 -20.92 -2.35 -13.18
C SER A 222 -19.53 -2.58 -13.77
N THR A 223 -19.04 -3.82 -13.72
CA THR A 223 -17.74 -4.17 -14.33
C THR A 223 -17.76 -3.92 -15.82
N VAL A 224 -18.74 -4.45 -16.55
CA VAL A 224 -18.78 -4.30 -18.03
C VAL A 224 -18.88 -2.83 -18.42
N ARG A 225 -19.75 -2.07 -17.77
CA ARG A 225 -19.99 -0.64 -18.07
C ARG A 225 -18.75 0.23 -17.85
N HIS A 226 -17.99 -0.04 -16.79
CA HIS A 226 -16.84 0.80 -16.42
C HIS A 226 -15.50 0.18 -16.81
N PHE A 227 -15.50 -0.93 -17.57
CA PHE A 227 -14.26 -1.60 -17.95
C PHE A 227 -13.45 -0.74 -18.93
N LYS A 228 -12.19 -0.44 -18.55
CA LYS A 228 -11.26 0.36 -19.37
C LYS A 228 -10.10 -0.44 -19.96
N GLY A 229 -9.78 -1.59 -19.39
CA GLY A 229 -8.63 -2.39 -19.81
C GLY A 229 -8.11 -3.32 -18.72
N LEU A 230 -7.01 -4.01 -19.02
CA LEU A 230 -6.33 -4.86 -18.05
C LEU A 230 -5.57 -4.04 -17.02
N ASP A 231 -5.62 -4.49 -15.77
CA ASP A 231 -4.85 -3.89 -14.69
C ASP A 231 -3.34 -4.18 -14.87
N PRO A 232 -2.49 -3.14 -14.99
CA PRO A 232 -1.05 -3.31 -15.11
C PRO A 232 -0.40 -4.11 -13.98
N PHE A 233 -0.97 -4.07 -12.77
CA PHE A 233 -0.44 -4.79 -11.60
C PHE A 233 -0.96 -6.23 -11.49
N GLY A 234 -1.72 -6.68 -12.49
CA GLY A 234 -2.29 -8.03 -12.59
C GLY A 234 -1.80 -8.82 -13.81
N ILE A 235 -0.76 -8.36 -14.50
CA ILE A 235 -0.15 -9.08 -15.62
C ILE A 235 0.65 -10.28 -15.08
N PRO A 236 0.42 -11.50 -15.59
CA PRO A 236 1.09 -12.71 -15.11
C PRO A 236 2.58 -12.68 -15.44
N ASN A 237 3.40 -13.17 -14.51
CA ASN A 237 4.80 -13.44 -14.76
C ASN A 237 4.99 -14.80 -15.43
N ILE A 238 5.57 -14.81 -16.64
CA ILE A 238 5.80 -16.01 -17.43
C ILE A 238 6.78 -17.01 -16.79
N TYR A 239 7.62 -16.58 -15.83
CA TYR A 239 8.49 -17.49 -15.09
C TYR A 239 7.76 -18.28 -14.00
N ARG A 240 6.52 -17.90 -13.66
CA ARG A 240 5.68 -18.58 -12.65
C ARG A 240 4.53 -19.38 -13.24
N PHE A 241 3.99 -18.95 -14.38
CA PHE A 241 2.83 -19.57 -15.00
C PHE A 241 3.24 -20.32 -16.26
N SER A 242 2.61 -21.48 -16.50
CA SER A 242 2.96 -22.29 -17.66
C SER A 242 2.48 -21.61 -18.93
N ARG A 243 3.29 -21.73 -19.99
CA ARG A 243 2.97 -21.20 -21.30
C ARG A 243 1.64 -21.74 -21.81
N GLU A 244 1.45 -23.05 -21.66
CA GLU A 244 0.26 -23.76 -22.09
C GLU A 244 -1.00 -23.18 -21.44
N ALA A 245 -0.97 -22.95 -20.12
CA ALA A 245 -2.12 -22.36 -19.41
C ALA A 245 -2.42 -20.94 -19.92
N LEU A 246 -1.39 -20.13 -20.15
CA LEU A 246 -1.57 -18.75 -20.63
C LEU A 246 -2.10 -18.70 -22.07
N GLU A 247 -1.66 -19.61 -22.94
CA GLU A 247 -2.18 -19.76 -24.30
C GLU A 247 -3.62 -20.33 -24.31
N LEU A 248 -3.96 -21.24 -23.39
CA LEU A 248 -5.31 -21.79 -23.26
C LEU A 248 -6.35 -20.73 -22.84
N LEU A 249 -5.97 -19.72 -22.06
CA LEU A 249 -6.85 -18.57 -21.78
C LEU A 249 -7.28 -17.82 -23.04
N TYR A 250 -6.46 -17.85 -24.08
CA TYR A 250 -6.76 -17.29 -25.40
C TYR A 250 -7.55 -18.29 -26.26
N ALA A 251 -7.06 -19.53 -26.35
CA ALA A 251 -7.47 -20.49 -27.37
C ALA A 251 -8.70 -21.32 -26.99
N ALA A 252 -8.73 -21.83 -25.75
CA ALA A 252 -9.71 -22.83 -25.34
C ALA A 252 -11.13 -22.23 -25.20
N PRO A 253 -12.20 -22.94 -25.58
CA PRO A 253 -13.57 -22.48 -25.34
C PRO A 253 -13.79 -22.19 -23.86
N VAL A 254 -14.48 -21.10 -23.51
CA VAL A 254 -14.58 -20.64 -22.11
C VAL A 254 -15.28 -21.62 -21.17
N GLU A 255 -16.14 -22.48 -21.71
CA GLU A 255 -16.82 -23.55 -20.98
C GLU A 255 -16.00 -24.86 -20.93
N SER A 256 -14.86 -24.94 -21.62
CA SER A 256 -14.05 -26.15 -21.66
C SER A 256 -13.29 -26.37 -20.35
N ARG A 257 -12.98 -27.65 -20.09
CA ARG A 257 -12.15 -28.04 -18.95
C ARG A 257 -10.78 -27.34 -18.98
N ASP A 258 -10.16 -27.27 -20.15
CA ASP A 258 -8.83 -26.68 -20.34
C ASP A 258 -8.82 -25.19 -19.97
N PHE A 259 -9.87 -24.44 -20.34
CA PHE A 259 -9.99 -23.03 -19.95
C PHE A 259 -10.18 -22.88 -18.43
N ILE A 260 -10.99 -23.74 -17.81
CA ILE A 260 -11.23 -23.72 -16.36
C ILE A 260 -9.93 -24.03 -15.58
N GLU A 261 -9.16 -25.02 -16.04
CA GLU A 261 -7.86 -25.37 -15.46
C GLU A 261 -6.85 -24.21 -15.63
N ALA A 262 -6.76 -23.61 -16.82
CA ALA A 262 -5.93 -22.43 -17.08
C ALA A 262 -6.33 -21.21 -16.22
N SER A 263 -7.62 -20.94 -16.08
CA SER A 263 -8.16 -19.87 -15.23
C SER A 263 -7.88 -20.12 -13.75
N THR A 264 -7.89 -21.38 -13.33
CA THR A 264 -7.52 -21.80 -11.96
C THR A 264 -6.02 -21.60 -11.73
N HIS A 265 -5.18 -21.87 -12.73
CA HIS A 265 -3.74 -21.70 -12.65
C HIS A 265 -3.33 -20.27 -12.30
N ILE A 266 -3.97 -19.28 -12.93
CA ILE A 266 -3.69 -17.85 -12.67
C ILE A 266 -4.48 -17.26 -11.49
N SER A 267 -5.28 -18.07 -10.80
CA SER A 267 -6.27 -17.58 -9.84
C SER A 267 -5.68 -16.85 -8.62
N GLY A 268 -4.43 -17.15 -8.28
CA GLY A 268 -3.66 -16.48 -7.22
C GLY A 268 -3.48 -14.98 -7.46
N LEU A 269 -3.43 -14.54 -8.74
CA LEU A 269 -3.23 -13.14 -9.10
C LEU A 269 -4.34 -12.21 -8.59
N ARG A 270 -5.53 -12.74 -8.29
CA ARG A 270 -6.63 -11.97 -7.70
C ARG A 270 -6.30 -11.38 -6.33
N ALA A 271 -5.30 -11.92 -5.62
CA ALA A 271 -4.88 -11.40 -4.32
C ALA A 271 -4.19 -10.02 -4.43
N TYR A 272 -3.68 -9.67 -5.62
CA TYR A 272 -2.70 -8.59 -5.77
C TYR A 272 -3.21 -7.31 -6.37
N SER A 273 -4.35 -7.38 -7.03
CA SER A 273 -5.05 -6.19 -7.46
C SER A 273 -6.55 -6.36 -7.30
N LYS A 274 -7.17 -5.28 -6.85
CA LYS A 274 -8.63 -5.14 -6.77
C LYS A 274 -9.23 -4.54 -8.05
N GLY A 275 -8.37 -4.11 -9.00
CA GLY A 275 -8.75 -3.23 -10.08
C GLY A 275 -9.08 -1.83 -9.57
N ARG A 276 -8.62 -0.78 -10.26
CA ARG A 276 -8.98 0.61 -9.94
C ARG A 276 -9.41 1.34 -11.20
N GLN A 277 -10.31 2.30 -11.04
CA GLN A 277 -10.72 3.24 -12.10
C GLN A 277 -11.19 2.59 -13.41
N GLY A 278 -11.71 1.36 -13.35
CA GLY A 278 -12.17 0.60 -14.52
C GLY A 278 -11.18 -0.42 -15.07
N TYR A 279 -9.93 -0.43 -14.62
CA TYR A 279 -8.99 -1.49 -14.94
C TYR A 279 -9.27 -2.74 -14.12
N LYS A 280 -9.25 -3.92 -14.75
CA LYS A 280 -9.53 -5.21 -14.07
C LYS A 280 -8.37 -6.20 -14.25
N PRO A 281 -7.99 -6.94 -13.20
CA PRO A 281 -6.95 -7.96 -13.31
C PRO A 281 -7.35 -9.10 -14.25
N LEU A 282 -6.37 -9.69 -14.94
CA LEU A 282 -6.58 -10.83 -15.84
C LEU A 282 -7.33 -11.98 -15.15
N ALA A 283 -6.89 -12.38 -13.95
CA ALA A 283 -7.49 -13.47 -13.17
C ALA A 283 -8.90 -13.16 -12.61
N TYR A 284 -9.28 -11.89 -12.57
CA TYR A 284 -10.66 -11.50 -12.27
C TYR A 284 -11.54 -11.71 -13.50
N LEU A 285 -11.09 -11.25 -14.67
CA LEU A 285 -11.83 -11.45 -15.92
C LEU A 285 -11.93 -12.93 -16.30
N SER A 286 -10.87 -13.72 -16.13
CA SER A 286 -10.89 -15.15 -16.43
C SER A 286 -11.91 -15.94 -15.60
N ARG A 287 -12.26 -15.44 -14.41
CA ARG A 287 -13.23 -16.08 -13.51
C ARG A 287 -14.65 -15.54 -13.72
N HIS A 288 -14.81 -14.22 -13.79
CA HIS A 288 -16.14 -13.58 -13.75
C HIS A 288 -16.65 -13.17 -15.13
N HIS A 289 -15.76 -12.93 -16.08
CA HIS A 289 -16.09 -12.47 -17.43
C HIS A 289 -15.22 -13.15 -18.51
N PRO A 290 -15.19 -14.50 -18.56
CA PRO A 290 -14.25 -15.22 -19.43
C PRO A 290 -14.49 -14.96 -20.92
N ARG A 291 -15.76 -14.76 -21.34
CA ARG A 291 -16.11 -14.36 -22.71
C ARG A 291 -15.55 -12.99 -23.09
N LEU A 292 -15.63 -12.02 -22.17
CA LEU A 292 -15.05 -10.69 -22.36
C LEU A 292 -13.53 -10.78 -22.48
N LEU A 293 -12.88 -11.52 -21.57
CA LEU A 293 -11.43 -11.73 -21.61
C LEU A 293 -11.00 -12.30 -22.97
N GLN A 294 -11.61 -13.39 -23.40
CA GLN A 294 -11.24 -14.05 -24.65
C GLN A 294 -11.51 -13.16 -25.87
N ALA A 295 -12.61 -12.41 -25.89
CA ALA A 295 -12.91 -11.47 -26.97
C ALA A 295 -11.88 -10.33 -27.04
N ILE A 296 -11.48 -9.78 -25.88
CA ILE A 296 -10.41 -8.77 -25.80
C ILE A 296 -9.10 -9.33 -26.31
N LEU A 297 -8.71 -10.51 -25.84
CA LEU A 297 -7.45 -11.15 -26.24
C LEU A 297 -7.41 -11.41 -27.75
N ARG A 298 -8.46 -12.02 -28.32
CA ARG A 298 -8.54 -12.34 -29.76
C ARG A 298 -8.64 -11.12 -30.67
N ARG A 299 -9.15 -9.99 -30.16
CA ARG A 299 -9.18 -8.73 -30.91
C ARG A 299 -7.85 -7.96 -30.80
N SER A 300 -7.10 -8.17 -29.72
CA SER A 300 -5.82 -7.49 -29.46
C SER A 300 -4.62 -8.24 -30.05
N PHE A 301 -4.70 -9.57 -30.15
CA PHE A 301 -3.61 -10.42 -30.62
C PHE A 301 -4.12 -11.39 -31.68
N GLU A 302 -3.30 -11.65 -32.70
CA GLU A 302 -3.69 -12.49 -33.85
C GLU A 302 -3.72 -13.99 -33.51
N SER A 303 -2.92 -14.41 -32.53
CA SER A 303 -2.76 -15.83 -32.17
C SER A 303 -2.41 -16.00 -30.69
N PRO A 304 -2.55 -17.22 -30.12
CA PRO A 304 -2.11 -17.52 -28.76
C PRO A 304 -0.60 -17.26 -28.58
N ALA A 305 0.20 -17.56 -29.61
CA ALA A 305 1.64 -17.32 -29.60
C ALA A 305 1.97 -15.81 -29.60
N ALA A 306 1.20 -14.98 -30.31
CA ALA A 306 1.38 -13.52 -30.28
C ALA A 306 1.03 -12.93 -28.90
N TRP A 307 -0.01 -13.45 -28.25
CA TRP A 307 -0.33 -13.11 -26.86
C TRP A 307 0.80 -13.47 -25.91
N TYR A 308 1.32 -14.70 -26.00
CA TYR A 308 2.42 -15.14 -25.15
C TYR A 308 3.71 -14.32 -25.41
N LYS A 309 4.03 -14.05 -26.67
CA LYS A 309 5.16 -13.20 -27.05
C LYS A 309 5.06 -11.79 -26.46
N TRP A 310 3.86 -11.20 -26.44
CA TRP A 310 3.65 -9.92 -25.78
C TRP A 310 3.91 -9.99 -24.27
N LEU A 311 3.58 -11.11 -23.61
CA LEU A 311 3.93 -11.34 -22.20
C LEU A 311 5.44 -11.48 -22.00
N GLU A 312 6.16 -12.15 -22.91
CA GLU A 312 7.63 -12.21 -22.93
C GLU A 312 8.24 -10.81 -23.06
N ASP A 313 7.73 -9.98 -23.98
CA ASP A 313 8.16 -8.60 -24.15
C ASP A 313 7.89 -7.73 -22.91
N CYS A 314 6.81 -8.00 -22.18
CA CYS A 314 6.52 -7.36 -20.91
C CYS A 314 7.50 -7.80 -19.81
N ALA A 315 7.77 -9.10 -19.71
CA ALA A 315 8.71 -9.64 -18.74
C ALA A 315 10.14 -9.11 -18.97
N ALA A 316 10.61 -9.12 -20.22
CA ALA A 316 11.92 -8.59 -20.59
C ALA A 316 12.04 -7.08 -20.31
N CYS A 317 10.98 -6.31 -20.57
CA CYS A 317 10.96 -4.88 -20.24
C CYS A 317 11.08 -4.62 -18.74
N VAL A 318 10.38 -5.40 -17.92
CA VAL A 318 10.43 -5.28 -16.46
C VAL A 318 11.79 -5.71 -15.93
N GLU A 319 12.33 -6.84 -16.42
CA GLU A 319 13.66 -7.32 -16.03
C GLU A 319 14.76 -6.31 -16.40
N ALA A 320 14.71 -5.75 -17.61
CA ALA A 320 15.66 -4.72 -18.04
C ALA A 320 15.62 -3.48 -17.12
N ASN A 321 14.43 -3.02 -16.75
CA ASN A 321 14.29 -1.90 -15.82
C ASN A 321 14.80 -2.23 -14.41
N LEU A 322 14.51 -3.43 -13.88
CA LEU A 322 15.06 -3.87 -12.60
C LEU A 322 16.59 -3.91 -12.63
N LEU A 323 17.19 -4.39 -13.72
CA LEU A 323 18.64 -4.40 -13.90
C LEU A 323 19.22 -2.97 -14.00
N GLU A 324 18.54 -2.07 -14.70
CA GLU A 324 18.91 -0.66 -14.83
C GLU A 324 18.92 0.04 -13.47
N VAL A 325 17.82 -0.06 -12.71
CA VAL A 325 17.70 0.53 -11.36
C VAL A 325 18.77 -0.04 -10.42
N ARG A 326 18.95 -1.36 -10.41
CA ARG A 326 20.00 -2.01 -9.61
C ARG A 326 21.40 -1.52 -9.98
N ASN A 327 21.71 -1.42 -11.28
CA ASN A 327 23.01 -0.91 -11.72
C ASN A 327 23.21 0.53 -11.30
N ALA A 328 22.18 1.37 -11.42
CA ALA A 328 22.24 2.76 -10.99
C ALA A 328 22.47 2.91 -9.47
N HIS A 329 21.90 2.03 -8.64
CA HIS A 329 22.23 1.93 -7.22
C HIS A 329 23.67 1.47 -7.00
N ARG A 330 24.07 0.34 -7.58
CA ARG A 330 25.41 -0.22 -7.39
C ARG A 330 26.52 0.75 -7.80
N ASP A 331 26.33 1.44 -8.91
CA ASP A 331 27.32 2.34 -9.50
C ASP A 331 27.23 3.76 -8.90
N GLY A 332 26.26 4.02 -8.00
CA GLY A 332 26.05 5.31 -7.33
C GLY A 332 25.57 6.43 -8.28
N THR A 333 25.05 6.08 -9.44
CA THR A 333 24.69 7.03 -10.52
C THR A 333 23.53 7.95 -10.11
N TYR A 334 22.55 7.44 -9.35
CA TYR A 334 21.43 8.25 -8.87
C TYR A 334 21.84 9.31 -7.84
N VAL A 335 22.91 9.07 -7.08
CA VAL A 335 23.41 9.95 -6.02
C VAL A 335 24.18 11.17 -6.59
N SER A 336 24.64 11.09 -7.85
CA SER A 336 25.43 12.11 -8.52
C SER A 336 24.62 13.01 -9.47
N ALA A 337 23.57 12.46 -10.11
CA ALA A 337 22.79 13.16 -11.14
C ALA A 337 22.13 14.46 -10.64
N TRP A 338 21.51 14.47 -9.46
CA TRP A 338 20.85 15.68 -8.92
C TRP A 338 21.81 16.64 -8.23
N ARG A 339 22.99 16.16 -7.80
CA ARG A 339 24.04 17.01 -7.18
C ARG A 339 24.77 17.87 -8.22
N GLY A 340 24.80 17.44 -9.49
CA GLY A 340 25.39 18.20 -10.60
C GLY A 340 24.48 19.29 -11.18
N ALA A 341 23.16 19.19 -10.99
CA ALA A 341 22.19 20.12 -11.58
C ALA A 341 22.22 21.53 -10.97
N GLY A 342 22.80 21.70 -9.76
CA GLY A 342 22.89 22.99 -9.07
C GLY A 342 24.05 23.90 -9.47
N VAL A 343 24.93 23.48 -10.40
CA VAL A 343 26.16 24.23 -10.74
C VAL A 343 26.20 24.69 -12.21
N SER A 344 25.22 24.30 -13.05
CA SER A 344 25.22 24.65 -14.48
C SER A 344 24.14 25.67 -14.83
N THR A 345 24.36 26.93 -14.50
CA THR A 345 23.69 28.07 -15.14
C THR A 345 24.66 29.24 -15.30
N CYS A 346 25.24 29.35 -16.49
CA CYS A 346 25.31 30.57 -17.31
C CYS A 346 26.36 30.41 -18.43
N GLY A 347 25.96 29.71 -19.50
CA GLY A 347 26.55 29.94 -20.81
C GLY A 347 25.94 31.21 -21.40
N ALA A 348 26.45 32.37 -21.00
CA ALA A 348 26.32 33.61 -21.76
C ALA A 348 27.73 34.10 -22.06
N ALA A 349 28.08 34.10 -23.34
CA ALA A 349 29.28 34.72 -23.83
C ALA A 349 29.19 36.23 -23.58
N ALA A 350 29.89 36.71 -22.56
CA ALA A 350 30.31 38.10 -22.46
C ALA A 350 31.50 38.18 -21.49
N ASP A 351 32.63 38.54 -22.09
CA ASP A 351 33.81 39.18 -21.52
C ASP A 351 33.48 40.07 -20.30
N ILE A 352 34.25 39.94 -19.21
CA ILE A 352 34.64 40.97 -18.21
C ILE A 352 35.34 40.26 -17.04
N ASP A 353 36.63 40.57 -16.89
CA ASP A 353 37.43 40.38 -15.68
C ASP A 353 36.71 40.97 -14.45
N CYS A 354 36.32 40.14 -13.46
CA CYS A 354 36.21 40.57 -12.06
C CYS A 354 35.89 39.42 -11.08
N ILE A 355 36.80 39.27 -10.11
CA ILE A 355 36.64 38.68 -8.76
C ILE A 355 36.55 37.13 -8.70
N PRO A 356 37.48 36.46 -7.98
CA PRO A 356 37.39 35.02 -7.71
C PRO A 356 36.22 34.77 -6.76
N ALA A 357 35.09 34.30 -7.30
CA ALA A 357 34.00 33.73 -6.52
C ALA A 357 34.55 32.55 -5.70
N ALA A 358 34.35 32.64 -4.38
CA ALA A 358 34.71 31.59 -3.45
C ALA A 358 34.15 30.25 -3.93
N SER A 359 35.04 29.30 -4.16
CA SER A 359 34.79 27.93 -4.59
C SER A 359 33.59 27.34 -3.83
N ALA A 360 32.48 27.13 -4.54
CA ALA A 360 31.38 26.32 -4.03
C ALA A 360 31.95 24.95 -3.64
N PRO A 361 31.66 24.44 -2.43
CA PRO A 361 32.22 23.18 -1.97
C PRO A 361 31.81 22.06 -2.92
N LYS A 362 32.79 21.48 -3.59
CA LYS A 362 32.66 20.26 -4.40
C LYS A 362 32.19 19.14 -3.46
N LEU A 363 30.87 18.97 -3.35
CA LEU A 363 30.25 17.90 -2.58
C LEU A 363 30.74 16.56 -3.13
N MET A 364 31.65 15.91 -2.40
CA MET A 364 32.08 14.55 -2.68
C MET A 364 30.84 13.63 -2.69
N PRO A 365 30.75 12.65 -3.61
CA PRO A 365 29.66 11.69 -3.59
C PRO A 365 29.63 11.00 -2.23
N LEU A 366 28.49 11.09 -1.53
CA LEU A 366 28.33 10.35 -0.28
C LEU A 366 28.38 8.85 -0.60
N PRO A 367 29.09 8.05 0.21
CA PRO A 367 29.09 6.61 0.05
C PRO A 367 27.67 6.07 0.26
N LEU A 368 27.15 5.33 -0.72
CA LEU A 368 25.90 4.57 -0.64
C LEU A 368 26.22 3.16 -0.14
N ASP A 369 25.60 2.72 0.95
CA ASP A 369 25.70 1.32 1.42
C ASP A 369 24.70 0.47 0.64
N PHE A 370 25.07 0.04 -0.57
CA PHE A 370 24.27 -0.85 -1.41
C PHE A 370 24.58 -2.31 -1.11
N LYS A 371 23.55 -3.12 -0.86
CA LYS A 371 23.67 -4.58 -0.70
C LYS A 371 22.63 -5.29 -1.56
N GLU A 372 23.13 -6.09 -2.49
CA GLU A 372 22.32 -7.02 -3.26
C GLU A 372 22.14 -8.32 -2.47
N SER A 373 20.92 -8.83 -2.47
CA SER A 373 20.54 -10.13 -1.90
C SER A 373 20.18 -11.09 -3.02
N LEU A 374 20.81 -12.26 -3.04
CA LEU A 374 20.58 -13.27 -4.10
C LEU A 374 19.27 -14.03 -3.91
N THR A 375 18.78 -14.12 -2.68
CA THR A 375 17.56 -14.84 -2.30
C THR A 375 16.69 -14.00 -1.38
N VAL A 376 15.41 -14.36 -1.29
CA VAL A 376 14.47 -13.72 -0.34
C VAL A 376 14.96 -13.91 1.10
N GLU A 377 15.53 -15.07 1.43
CA GLU A 377 16.06 -15.38 2.75
C GLU A 377 17.24 -14.48 3.10
N ASP A 378 18.14 -14.21 2.15
CA ASP A 378 19.29 -13.33 2.37
C ASP A 378 18.84 -11.87 2.54
N LEU A 379 17.86 -11.41 1.75
CA LEU A 379 17.27 -10.09 1.92
C LEU A 379 16.69 -9.94 3.33
N VAL A 380 15.91 -10.93 3.77
CA VAL A 380 15.28 -10.94 5.09
C VAL A 380 16.33 -10.92 6.21
N LYS A 381 17.43 -11.67 6.09
CA LYS A 381 18.55 -11.63 7.04
C LYS A 381 19.20 -10.24 7.07
N GLN A 382 19.48 -9.63 5.92
CA GLN A 382 20.09 -8.31 5.84
C GLN A 382 19.18 -7.23 6.42
N MET A 383 17.89 -7.27 6.10
CA MET A 383 16.87 -6.40 6.69
C MET A 383 16.86 -6.54 8.22
N HIS A 384 16.90 -7.77 8.73
CA HIS A 384 16.93 -8.04 10.17
C HIS A 384 18.19 -7.49 10.85
N LEU A 385 19.36 -7.62 10.21
CA LEU A 385 20.62 -7.06 10.70
C LEU A 385 20.60 -5.54 10.76
N ILE A 386 20.06 -4.88 9.72
CA ILE A 386 19.88 -3.43 9.71
C ILE A 386 18.88 -3.00 10.77
N TRP A 387 17.75 -3.71 10.89
CA TRP A 387 16.75 -3.37 11.90
C TRP A 387 17.33 -3.47 13.32
N ARG A 388 18.12 -4.50 13.62
CA ARG A 388 18.84 -4.64 14.89
C ARG A 388 19.92 -3.58 15.10
N SER A 389 20.63 -3.14 14.07
CA SER A 389 21.67 -2.12 14.23
C SER A 389 21.10 -0.74 14.59
N LEU A 390 19.85 -0.47 14.17
CA LEU A 390 19.09 0.70 14.58
C LEU A 390 18.72 0.67 16.08
N GLU A 391 18.67 -0.51 16.68
CA GLU A 391 18.43 -0.73 18.12
C GLU A 391 19.73 -0.55 18.93
N LEU A 392 20.83 -1.19 18.49
CA LEU A 392 22.11 -1.24 19.23
C LEU A 392 22.87 0.09 19.25
N SER A 393 22.64 0.99 18.28
CA SER A 393 23.27 2.32 18.26
C SER A 393 22.93 3.20 19.48
N GLN A 394 22.03 2.75 20.35
CA GLN A 394 21.57 3.44 21.54
C GLN A 394 22.36 3.08 22.82
N GLU A 395 23.02 1.92 22.88
CA GLU A 395 23.61 1.39 24.12
C GLU A 395 25.04 1.88 24.42
N SER A 396 25.78 2.38 23.43
CA SER A 396 27.21 2.69 23.58
C SER A 396 27.53 4.04 24.25
N HIS A 397 26.52 4.87 24.57
CA HIS A 397 26.73 6.22 25.10
C HIS A 397 26.10 6.49 26.49
N SER A 398 25.53 5.48 27.16
CA SER A 398 25.02 5.65 28.53
C SER A 398 26.17 5.65 29.55
N SER A 399 26.75 6.83 29.79
CA SER A 399 27.55 7.08 30.99
C SER A 399 26.62 7.00 32.22
N ARG A 400 27.12 6.36 33.28
CA ARG A 400 26.37 5.61 34.29
C ARG A 400 25.51 6.41 35.29
N ASN A 401 25.30 7.73 35.14
CA ASN A 401 24.85 8.56 36.26
C ASN A 401 23.70 9.57 35.98
N ASP A 402 22.77 9.31 35.05
CA ASP A 402 21.56 10.17 34.95
C ASP A 402 20.28 9.37 34.69
N GLU A 403 19.47 9.17 35.74
CA GLU A 403 18.18 8.45 35.73
C GLU A 403 17.04 9.21 35.04
N THR A 404 17.30 10.38 34.43
CA THR A 404 16.25 11.20 33.79
C THR A 404 16.36 11.32 32.27
N ALA A 405 17.42 10.78 31.65
CA ALA A 405 17.56 10.76 30.20
C ALA A 405 16.62 9.73 29.57
N ARG A 406 15.38 10.13 29.28
CA ARG A 406 14.43 9.35 28.47
C ARG A 406 15.10 8.99 27.13
N CYS A 407 15.60 7.76 27.06
CA CYS A 407 16.21 7.11 25.91
C CYS A 407 15.43 7.44 24.62
N SER A 408 15.99 8.32 23.78
CA SER A 408 15.34 8.70 22.53
C SER A 408 15.52 7.58 21.51
N ARG A 409 14.50 6.74 21.34
CA ARG A 409 14.49 5.65 20.36
C ARG A 409 14.73 6.18 18.94
N THR A 410 15.42 5.39 18.12
CA THR A 410 15.53 5.59 16.68
C THR A 410 14.14 5.65 16.04
N LYS A 411 13.89 6.68 15.23
CA LYS A 411 12.61 6.87 14.52
C LYS A 411 12.80 6.64 13.03
N VAL A 412 11.98 5.76 12.48
CA VAL A 412 11.95 5.44 11.06
C VAL A 412 10.64 5.97 10.49
N TYR A 413 10.71 6.97 9.63
CA TYR A 413 9.56 7.62 9.03
C TYR A 413 9.22 6.95 7.70
N VAL A 414 7.93 6.69 7.47
CA VAL A 414 7.37 6.16 6.22
C VAL A 414 6.28 7.09 5.70
N TYR A 415 6.01 7.06 4.40
CA TYR A 415 4.98 7.89 3.79
C TYR A 415 3.63 7.15 3.69
N GLY A 416 2.84 7.21 4.76
CA GLY A 416 1.59 6.48 4.88
C GLY A 416 1.72 5.16 5.65
N SER A 417 0.62 4.41 5.77
CA SER A 417 0.53 3.28 6.69
C SER A 417 0.66 1.88 6.05
N SER A 418 0.91 1.79 4.74
CA SER A 418 1.03 0.50 4.03
C SER A 418 2.30 -0.26 4.39
N ASP A 419 3.38 0.47 4.60
CA ASP A 419 4.75 -0.04 4.50
C ASP A 419 5.10 -0.86 5.76
N ALA A 420 4.63 -0.41 6.92
CA ALA A 420 4.84 -1.08 8.20
C ALA A 420 4.31 -2.54 8.22
N ALA A 421 3.14 -2.78 7.62
CA ALA A 421 2.56 -4.12 7.57
C ALA A 421 3.36 -5.07 6.67
N VAL A 422 3.89 -4.55 5.55
CA VAL A 422 4.71 -5.31 4.61
C VAL A 422 6.10 -5.58 5.19
N LEU A 423 6.71 -4.58 5.82
CA LEU A 423 7.96 -4.70 6.54
C LEU A 423 7.87 -5.78 7.63
N HIS A 424 6.84 -5.70 8.48
CA HIS A 424 6.61 -6.69 9.53
C HIS A 424 6.43 -8.09 8.96
N ARG A 425 5.64 -8.23 7.89
CA ARG A 425 5.44 -9.53 7.24
C ARG A 425 6.73 -10.10 6.69
N THR A 426 7.58 -9.26 6.12
CA THR A 426 8.86 -9.67 5.52
C THR A 426 9.86 -10.07 6.61
N LEU A 427 10.00 -9.26 7.68
CA LEU A 427 10.86 -9.59 8.82
C LEU A 427 10.43 -10.89 9.53
N ARG A 428 9.13 -11.20 9.56
CA ARG A 428 8.63 -12.48 10.10
C ARG A 428 9.15 -13.71 9.33
N LEU A 429 9.56 -13.56 8.07
CA LEU A 429 10.20 -14.67 7.34
C LEU A 429 11.55 -15.08 7.97
N ALA A 430 12.19 -14.20 8.75
CA ALA A 430 13.48 -14.47 9.40
C ALA A 430 13.36 -15.45 10.59
N PHE A 431 12.16 -15.60 11.15
CA PHE A 431 11.91 -16.32 12.38
C PHE A 431 11.05 -17.55 12.14
N PRO A 432 11.65 -18.70 11.76
CA PRO A 432 10.92 -19.95 11.60
C PRO A 432 10.49 -20.59 12.93
N ALA A 433 10.74 -19.94 14.08
CA ALA A 433 10.47 -20.46 15.43
C ALA A 433 9.01 -20.26 15.91
N ALA A 434 8.06 -20.41 15.00
CA ALA A 434 6.74 -20.95 15.30
C ALA A 434 6.42 -21.78 14.07
N SER A 435 6.37 -23.11 14.26
CA SER A 435 5.99 -24.09 13.25
C SER A 435 5.13 -23.45 12.16
N LEU A 436 5.72 -23.26 10.96
CA LEU A 436 4.92 -23.22 9.76
C LEU A 436 4.26 -24.59 9.74
N ASP A 437 3.03 -24.64 10.24
CA ASP A 437 2.19 -25.81 10.21
C ASP A 437 1.92 -26.10 8.72
N THR A 438 2.87 -26.76 8.09
CA THR A 438 2.88 -27.24 6.71
C THR A 438 1.96 -28.45 6.54
N HIS A 439 1.04 -28.67 7.48
CA HIS A 439 -0.03 -29.65 7.40
C HIS A 439 -1.37 -29.12 6.86
N LEU A 440 -1.44 -27.89 6.32
CA LEU A 440 -2.61 -27.44 5.53
C LEU A 440 -2.45 -27.60 4.01
N LEU A 441 -1.80 -28.71 3.60
CA LEU A 441 -1.94 -29.33 2.28
C LEU A 441 -2.72 -30.66 2.37
N GLN A 442 -3.87 -30.63 3.06
CA GLN A 442 -5.02 -31.45 2.71
C GLN A 442 -6.26 -30.55 2.70
N ARG A 443 -6.45 -29.81 1.62
CA ARG A 443 -7.80 -29.41 1.21
C ARG A 443 -8.45 -30.64 0.61
N ALA A 444 -9.11 -31.44 1.45
CA ALA A 444 -10.19 -32.29 0.96
C ALA A 444 -11.38 -31.39 0.56
N PRO A 445 -12.13 -31.74 -0.51
CA PRO A 445 -13.28 -30.98 -0.97
C PRO A 445 -14.54 -31.29 -0.13
N GLN A 446 -15.29 -30.22 0.19
CA GLN A 446 -16.75 -30.12 0.44
C GLN A 446 -17.44 -30.96 1.54
N SER A 447 -18.38 -30.34 2.28
CA SER A 447 -19.83 -30.62 2.14
C SER A 447 -20.68 -29.93 3.22
N ASP A 448 -21.38 -28.85 2.85
CA ASP A 448 -22.66 -28.48 3.48
C ASP A 448 -23.78 -28.99 2.57
N SER A 449 -24.07 -30.29 2.68
CA SER A 449 -25.19 -30.96 2.04
C SER A 449 -26.19 -31.37 3.12
N ARG A 450 -27.30 -30.62 3.25
CA ARG A 450 -28.47 -31.06 4.02
C ARG A 450 -29.44 -31.79 3.10
N PHE A 451 -29.31 -33.11 3.04
CA PHE A 451 -30.41 -34.03 2.72
C PHE A 451 -30.29 -35.28 3.63
N PRO A 452 -31.41 -35.98 3.94
CA PRO A 452 -31.47 -36.92 5.05
C PRO A 452 -30.90 -38.30 4.69
N LYS A 453 -30.26 -38.92 5.68
CA LYS A 453 -29.71 -40.29 5.67
C LYS A 453 -30.78 -41.37 5.44
N PRO A 454 -30.44 -42.49 4.76
CA PRO A 454 -30.96 -43.81 5.10
C PRO A 454 -30.01 -44.58 6.05
N LYS A 455 -30.59 -45.57 6.72
CA LYS A 455 -30.09 -46.32 7.88
C LYS A 455 -28.85 -47.20 7.59
N ARG A 456 -27.98 -47.32 8.60
CA ARG A 456 -26.85 -48.26 8.72
C ARG A 456 -27.33 -49.70 8.94
N LEU A 457 -26.51 -50.68 8.53
CA LEU A 457 -26.16 -51.91 9.27
C LEU A 457 -24.71 -52.38 8.90
N PRO A 458 -24.04 -53.23 9.72
CA PRO A 458 -22.58 -53.22 9.93
C PRO A 458 -21.83 -54.55 9.61
N HIS A 459 -20.49 -54.48 9.54
CA HIS A 459 -19.51 -55.50 10.00
C HIS A 459 -18.08 -54.93 9.81
N GLU A 460 -17.26 -54.77 10.86
CA GLU A 460 -16.17 -55.68 11.32
C GLU A 460 -15.02 -55.83 10.30
N ALA A 461 -13.72 -55.76 10.61
CA ALA A 461 -12.99 -55.87 11.87
C ALA A 461 -11.54 -55.36 11.70
N ALA A 462 -10.84 -55.32 12.85
CA ALA A 462 -9.38 -55.33 13.08
C ALA A 462 -8.58 -54.12 12.55
N GLY A 463 -7.70 -53.45 13.29
CA GLY A 463 -7.02 -53.58 14.58
C GLY A 463 -5.85 -52.57 14.43
N ALA A 464 -5.16 -52.02 15.40
CA ALA A 464 -4.99 -52.26 16.81
C ALA A 464 -3.93 -51.22 17.24
N HIS A 465 -4.19 -50.47 18.32
CA HIS A 465 -3.23 -49.78 19.22
C HIS A 465 -2.19 -48.80 18.60
N ILE A 466 -1.96 -47.60 19.14
CA ILE A 466 -1.50 -47.32 20.50
C ILE A 466 -1.98 -45.92 20.95
N SER A 467 -2.46 -45.89 22.19
CA SER A 467 -2.84 -44.74 23.00
C SER A 467 -1.65 -43.83 23.35
N ALA A 468 -1.88 -42.52 23.51
CA ALA A 468 -1.65 -41.81 24.78
C ALA A 468 -1.92 -40.29 24.70
N SER A 469 -2.75 -39.84 25.65
CA SER A 469 -2.74 -38.56 26.36
C SER A 469 -2.77 -37.23 25.59
N THR A 470 -3.98 -36.67 25.56
CA THR A 470 -4.27 -35.22 25.54
C THR A 470 -3.54 -34.48 26.68
N PRO A 471 -2.95 -33.31 26.41
CA PRO A 471 -2.96 -32.21 27.35
C PRO A 471 -3.94 -31.14 26.87
N VAL A 472 -4.88 -30.82 27.76
CA VAL A 472 -5.65 -29.58 27.72
C VAL A 472 -4.64 -28.43 27.79
N HIS A 473 -4.52 -27.63 26.73
CA HIS A 473 -3.86 -26.34 26.80
C HIS A 473 -4.69 -25.25 26.14
N ALA A 474 -4.73 -24.14 26.88
CA ALA A 474 -5.55 -22.97 26.72
C ALA A 474 -5.47 -22.34 25.32
N ALA A 475 -6.55 -21.65 24.96
CA ALA A 475 -6.57 -20.75 23.82
C ALA A 475 -5.35 -19.80 23.87
N PRO A 476 -4.59 -19.66 22.77
CA PRO A 476 -3.49 -18.71 22.73
C PRO A 476 -4.04 -17.28 22.81
N PRO A 477 -3.41 -16.38 23.57
CA PRO A 477 -3.80 -14.98 23.59
C PRO A 477 -3.51 -14.33 22.22
N PRO A 478 -4.14 -13.18 21.91
CA PRO A 478 -3.86 -12.46 20.67
C PRO A 478 -2.38 -12.07 20.63
N MET A 479 -1.61 -12.69 19.75
CA MET A 479 -0.17 -12.43 19.63
C MET A 479 0.07 -10.98 19.22
N GLY A 480 0.78 -10.27 20.09
CA GLY A 480 1.12 -8.86 19.96
C GLY A 480 1.88 -8.53 18.69
N LEU A 481 1.75 -7.26 18.30
CA LEU A 481 2.74 -6.56 17.48
C LEU A 481 4.14 -6.77 18.09
N LEU A 482 5.17 -6.67 17.25
CA LEU A 482 6.56 -6.41 17.66
C LEU A 482 6.55 -5.48 18.90
N GLN A 483 6.82 -6.08 20.07
CA GLN A 483 6.75 -5.44 21.39
C GLN A 483 8.00 -5.86 22.17
N SER A 484 9.18 -5.65 21.57
CA SER A 484 10.32 -5.34 22.42
C SER A 484 10.32 -3.83 22.68
N PRO A 485 10.41 -3.36 23.93
CA PRO A 485 10.53 -1.93 24.26
C PRO A 485 11.83 -1.27 23.74
N LEU A 486 12.65 -1.98 22.95
CA LEU A 486 13.91 -1.54 22.36
C LEU A 486 13.86 -1.41 20.83
N GLU A 487 12.75 -1.75 20.18
CA GLU A 487 12.63 -1.73 18.71
C GLU A 487 12.56 -0.30 18.13
N ALA A 488 13.16 -0.11 16.96
CA ALA A 488 13.03 1.11 16.16
C ALA A 488 11.54 1.42 15.89
N VAL A 489 11.13 2.68 16.13
CA VAL A 489 9.72 3.06 16.01
C VAL A 489 9.42 3.51 14.57
N VAL A 490 8.55 2.76 13.90
CA VAL A 490 8.02 3.17 12.58
C VAL A 490 6.92 4.22 12.78
N VAL A 491 7.10 5.38 12.16
CA VAL A 491 6.20 6.54 12.27
C VAL A 491 5.67 6.90 10.89
N ASP A 492 4.35 6.91 10.73
CA ASP A 492 3.71 7.45 9.53
C ASP A 492 3.83 8.98 9.55
N ALA A 493 4.68 9.53 8.67
CA ALA A 493 4.94 10.96 8.58
C ALA A 493 3.67 11.77 8.28
N THR A 494 2.76 11.20 7.49
CA THR A 494 1.52 11.88 7.07
C THR A 494 0.52 12.06 8.20
N ARG A 495 0.63 11.24 9.25
CA ARG A 495 -0.20 11.33 10.47
C ARG A 495 0.48 12.14 11.58
N HIS A 496 1.70 12.59 11.37
CA HIS A 496 2.41 13.39 12.37
C HIS A 496 1.73 14.77 12.51
N PRO A 497 1.46 15.28 13.73
CA PRO A 497 0.77 16.56 13.91
C PRO A 497 1.46 17.73 13.19
N LEU A 498 2.80 17.72 13.17
CA LEU A 498 3.59 18.75 12.49
C LEU A 498 3.46 18.72 10.96
N PHE A 499 3.13 17.58 10.35
CA PHE A 499 2.90 17.49 8.91
C PHE A 499 1.69 18.33 8.49
N THR A 500 0.59 18.22 9.25
CA THR A 500 -0.61 19.04 9.03
C THR A 500 -0.37 20.50 9.45
N ALA A 501 0.34 20.73 10.57
CA ALA A 501 0.64 22.10 11.04
C ALA A 501 1.53 22.88 10.07
N ALA A 502 2.46 22.22 9.39
CA ALA A 502 3.25 22.80 8.29
C ALA A 502 2.44 22.95 6.99
N GLY A 503 1.16 22.58 6.99
CA GLY A 503 0.20 22.74 5.91
C GLY A 503 0.41 21.80 4.73
N PHE A 504 1.12 20.68 4.87
CA PHE A 504 1.26 19.71 3.77
C PHE A 504 -0.07 19.03 3.43
N ALA A 505 -0.98 18.93 4.40
CA ALA A 505 -2.35 18.44 4.18
C ALA A 505 -3.37 19.37 4.84
N SER A 506 -4.53 19.51 4.21
CA SER A 506 -5.69 20.20 4.82
C SER A 506 -6.28 19.40 5.98
N SER A 507 -6.06 18.08 6.01
CA SER A 507 -6.44 17.18 7.10
C SER A 507 -5.62 15.91 7.08
N SER A 508 -5.47 15.25 8.23
CA SER A 508 -4.77 13.95 8.34
C SER A 508 -5.45 12.79 7.61
N LYS A 509 -6.69 12.95 7.12
CA LYS A 509 -7.46 11.89 6.45
C LYS A 509 -7.17 11.78 4.94
N LYS A 510 -6.59 12.82 4.33
CA LYS A 510 -6.29 12.87 2.89
C LYS A 510 -4.89 13.47 2.69
N PRO A 511 -3.83 12.70 2.95
CA PRO A 511 -2.49 13.17 2.67
C PRO A 511 -2.29 13.36 1.15
N PRO A 512 -1.51 14.37 0.72
CA PRO A 512 -1.15 14.53 -0.68
C PRO A 512 -0.26 13.36 -1.15
N SER A 513 -0.01 13.26 -2.45
CA SER A 513 1.08 12.41 -2.96
C SER A 513 2.44 12.91 -2.45
N LEU A 514 3.45 12.03 -2.36
CA LEU A 514 4.81 12.40 -1.98
C LEU A 514 5.38 13.51 -2.88
N LEU A 515 5.15 13.45 -4.20
CA LEU A 515 5.59 14.50 -5.13
C LEU A 515 5.00 15.86 -4.76
N ALA A 516 3.67 15.98 -4.64
CA ALA A 516 3.03 17.24 -4.26
C ALA A 516 3.51 17.77 -2.88
N ALA A 517 3.85 16.87 -1.95
CA ALA A 517 4.51 17.27 -0.70
C ALA A 517 5.94 17.78 -0.95
N LEU A 518 6.72 17.12 -1.81
CA LEU A 518 8.06 17.55 -2.19
C LEU A 518 8.06 18.91 -2.91
N GLU A 519 7.12 19.15 -3.83
CA GLU A 519 6.91 20.44 -4.50
C GLU A 519 6.71 21.57 -3.48
N LYS A 520 5.92 21.31 -2.44
CA LYS A 520 5.76 22.27 -1.35
C LYS A 520 7.07 22.45 -0.58
N ALA A 521 7.76 21.37 -0.22
CA ALA A 521 9.03 21.44 0.51
C ALA A 521 10.11 22.22 -0.27
N ALA A 522 10.16 22.07 -1.59
CA ALA A 522 11.08 22.75 -2.49
C ALA A 522 10.95 24.28 -2.47
N THR A 523 9.80 24.83 -2.05
CA THR A 523 9.63 26.28 -1.87
C THR A 523 10.45 26.85 -0.71
N THR A 524 10.89 26.01 0.24
CA THR A 524 11.57 26.41 1.47
C THR A 524 12.90 25.72 1.71
N ASP A 525 13.18 24.61 1.01
CA ASP A 525 14.39 23.80 1.18
C ASP A 525 15.11 23.58 -0.16
N ALA A 526 16.37 24.02 -0.23
CA ALA A 526 17.20 23.85 -1.42
C ALA A 526 17.44 22.38 -1.76
N THR A 527 17.54 21.50 -0.75
CA THR A 527 17.73 20.06 -0.97
C THR A 527 16.50 19.45 -1.65
N ALA A 528 15.30 19.79 -1.18
CA ALA A 528 14.04 19.41 -1.83
C ALA A 528 13.93 19.94 -3.28
N ALA A 529 14.32 21.21 -3.52
CA ALA A 529 14.31 21.80 -4.85
C ALA A 529 15.27 21.10 -5.83
N ALA A 530 16.47 20.76 -5.36
CA ALA A 530 17.43 19.99 -6.15
C ALA A 530 16.89 18.59 -6.49
N LEU A 531 16.28 17.90 -5.53
CA LEU A 531 15.70 16.58 -5.74
C LEU A 531 14.51 16.60 -6.73
N LEU A 532 13.68 17.65 -6.66
CA LEU A 532 12.55 17.86 -7.56
C LEU A 532 12.97 18.14 -9.01
N SER A 533 14.16 18.72 -9.23
CA SER A 533 14.67 19.02 -10.58
C SER A 533 15.00 17.78 -11.42
N ALA A 534 15.19 16.63 -10.77
CA ALA A 534 15.50 15.36 -11.40
C ALA A 534 14.69 14.22 -10.75
N PRO A 535 13.37 14.16 -10.99
CA PRO A 535 12.50 13.17 -10.36
C PRO A 535 12.82 11.77 -10.88
N GLN A 536 13.01 10.82 -9.95
CA GLN A 536 13.22 9.40 -10.24
C GLN A 536 12.05 8.61 -9.67
N TRP A 537 11.00 8.52 -10.47
CA TRP A 537 9.79 7.81 -10.10
C TRP A 537 10.08 6.33 -9.86
N HIS A 538 9.56 5.78 -8.76
CA HIS A 538 9.70 4.36 -8.41
C HIS A 538 11.13 3.92 -8.08
N ASP A 539 12.01 4.87 -7.76
CA ASP A 539 13.28 4.61 -7.09
C ASP A 539 13.08 4.78 -5.57
N PRO A 540 13.21 3.69 -4.77
CA PRO A 540 13.02 3.78 -3.33
C PRO A 540 14.03 4.72 -2.66
N LEU A 541 15.24 4.88 -3.20
CA LEU A 541 16.23 5.81 -2.67
C LEU A 541 15.79 7.26 -2.86
N TRP A 542 15.30 7.60 -4.05
CA TRP A 542 14.76 8.93 -4.33
C TRP A 542 13.54 9.22 -3.47
N ASP A 543 12.61 8.26 -3.36
CA ASP A 543 11.39 8.41 -2.55
C ASP A 543 11.73 8.58 -1.06
N ALA A 544 12.70 7.83 -0.52
CA ALA A 544 13.17 8.01 0.85
C ALA A 544 13.87 9.37 1.07
N GLN A 545 14.64 9.88 0.10
CA GLN A 545 15.24 11.22 0.16
C GLN A 545 14.17 12.32 0.11
N ALA A 546 13.15 12.16 -0.74
CA ALA A 546 12.03 13.09 -0.82
C ALA A 546 11.27 13.13 0.51
N LEU A 547 11.02 11.95 1.10
CA LEU A 547 10.40 11.83 2.43
C LEU A 547 11.24 12.51 3.52
N ALA A 548 12.57 12.36 3.50
CA ALA A 548 13.45 13.06 4.44
C ALA A 548 13.31 14.57 4.35
N CYS A 549 13.28 15.13 3.13
CA CYS A 549 13.10 16.56 2.90
C CYS A 549 11.74 17.07 3.41
N VAL A 550 10.66 16.32 3.12
CA VAL A 550 9.31 16.63 3.62
C VAL A 550 9.27 16.59 5.15
N CYS A 551 9.89 15.59 5.78
CA CYS A 551 9.94 15.47 7.23
C CYS A 551 10.72 16.62 7.89
N ALA A 552 11.86 17.03 7.30
CA ALA A 552 12.66 18.14 7.81
C ALA A 552 11.93 19.49 7.66
N CYS A 553 11.30 19.74 6.51
CA CYS A 553 10.48 20.94 6.27
C CYS A 553 9.26 21.01 7.19
N ALA A 554 8.63 19.86 7.47
CA ALA A 554 7.55 19.78 8.44
C ALA A 554 8.02 19.97 9.90
N GLY A 555 9.33 20.00 10.16
CA GLY A 555 9.88 20.10 11.51
C GLY A 555 9.72 18.82 12.34
N ILE A 556 9.50 17.67 11.68
CA ILE A 556 9.33 16.37 12.34
C ILE A 556 10.66 15.90 12.96
N SER A 557 11.77 16.16 12.28
CA SER A 557 13.11 16.02 12.84
C SER A 557 13.50 17.31 13.58
N ARG A 558 13.95 17.16 14.83
CA ARG A 558 14.43 18.30 15.63
C ARG A 558 15.83 18.71 15.17
N ALA A 559 16.09 20.01 15.16
CA ALA A 559 17.45 20.51 15.01
C ALA A 559 18.28 20.16 16.28
N PRO A 560 19.58 19.86 16.14
CA PRO A 560 20.44 19.50 17.27
C PRO A 560 20.45 20.56 18.40
N ASP A 561 20.29 21.86 18.07
CA ASP A 561 20.39 22.97 19.03
C ASP A 561 19.10 23.31 19.80
N GLU A 562 17.94 22.75 19.44
CA GLU A 562 16.66 23.09 20.12
C GLU A 562 16.50 22.43 21.51
N ARG A 563 17.41 21.53 21.91
CA ARG A 563 17.38 20.92 23.25
C ARG A 563 17.75 21.88 24.38
N GLY A 564 18.66 22.83 24.12
CA GLY A 564 19.23 23.68 25.19
C GLY A 564 18.31 24.82 25.65
N LYS A 565 17.29 25.20 24.87
CA LYS A 565 16.44 26.36 25.19
C LYS A 565 15.25 26.03 26.11
N GLY A 566 14.89 24.76 26.27
CA GLY A 566 13.78 24.34 27.13
C GLY A 566 14.12 24.32 28.63
N GLU A 567 15.40 24.17 28.98
CA GLU A 567 15.85 24.09 30.39
C GLU A 567 16.18 25.46 30.99
N SER A 568 16.47 26.48 30.17
CA SER A 568 16.85 27.81 30.66
C SER A 568 15.66 28.72 31.03
N MET A 569 14.42 28.24 30.93
CA MET A 569 13.20 28.98 31.33
C MET A 569 12.56 28.46 32.63
N ARG A 570 13.26 27.58 33.36
CA ARG A 570 12.90 27.17 34.72
C ARG A 570 14.10 27.32 35.66
N THR A 571 14.48 28.57 35.91
CA THR A 571 15.23 28.96 37.11
C THR A 571 14.66 30.27 37.61
#